data_AF-A0A1H1UBF9-F1
#
_entry.id   AF-A0A1H1UBF9-F1
#
_cell.length_a   1.000
_cell.length_b   1.000
_cell.length_c   1.000
_cell.angle_alpha   90.00
_cell.angle_beta   90.00
_cell.angle_gamma   90.00
#
_symmetry.space_group_name_H-M   'P 1'
#
loop_
_entity.id
_entity.type
_entity.pdbx_description
1 polymer ?
#
loop_
_entity_poly.entity_id
_entity_poly.type
_entity_poly.pdbx_seq_one_letter_code
_entity_poly.pdbx_strand_id
1 'polypeptide(L)' 'MSNLVRYRAMESLCRQNAVFRPLESWRLLAEAEMWHHKAQEEIASRFKQRTDVSPAEAVTRRTSDALDDSQLLAS' A
#
# COMPACT_ATOMS: atom_id res chain seq x y z
N MET A 1 -5.58 8.38 -5.60
CA MET A 1 -5.69 6.92 -5.79
C MET A 1 -4.33 6.29 -5.54
N SER A 2 -4.24 5.24 -4.72
CA SER A 2 -2.95 4.58 -4.45
C SER A 2 -2.53 3.67 -5.61
N ASN A 3 -1.22 3.47 -5.79
CA ASN A 3 -0.69 2.50 -6.77
C ASN A 3 -1.29 1.11 -6.60
N LEU A 4 -1.52 0.68 -5.36
CA LEU A 4 -2.17 -0.59 -5.04
C LEU A 4 -3.57 -0.73 -5.65
N VAL A 5 -4.43 0.30 -5.51
CA VAL A 5 -5.78 0.28 -6.09
C VAL A 5 -5.70 0.20 -7.61
N ARG A 6 -4.77 0.96 -8.22
CA ARG A 6 -4.54 0.92 -9.67
C ARG A 6 -4.09 -0.46 -10.14
N TYR A 7 -3.13 -1.09 -9.47
CA TYR A 7 -2.62 -2.41 -9.85
C TYR A 7 -3.71 -3.50 -9.72
N ARG A 8 -4.51 -3.48 -8.66
CA ARG A 8 -5.64 -4.41 -8.51
C ARG A 8 -6.74 -4.20 -9.54
N ALA A 9 -7.02 -2.95 -9.91
CA ALA A 9 -7.96 -2.64 -10.98
C ALA A 9 -7.47 -3.18 -12.34
N MET A 10 -6.19 -2.96 -12.67
CA MET A 10 -5.59 -3.48 -13.90
C MET A 10 -5.57 -5.01 -13.95
N GLU A 11 -5.18 -5.68 -12.85
CA GLU A 11 -5.26 -7.15 -12.74
C GLU A 11 -6.68 -7.65 -13.04
N SER A 12 -7.69 -7.03 -12.42
CA SER A 12 -9.10 -7.40 -12.60
C SER A 12 -9.57 -7.19 -14.03
N LEU A 13 -9.16 -6.08 -14.66
CA LEU A 13 -9.50 -5.76 -16.04
C LEU A 13 -8.90 -6.77 -17.03
N CYS A 14 -7.62 -7.14 -16.84
CA CYS A 14 -6.95 -8.15 -17.66
C CYS A 14 -7.66 -9.51 -17.57
N ARG A 15 -8.03 -9.95 -16.36
CA ARG A 15 -8.77 -11.22 -16.18
C ARG A 15 -10.15 -11.19 -16.83
N GLN A 16 -10.88 -10.08 -16.70
CA GLN A 16 -12.18 -9.90 -17.36
C GLN A 16 -12.04 -9.95 -18.89
N ASN A 17 -11.05 -9.25 -19.45
CA ASN A 17 -10.81 -9.26 -20.89
C ASN A 17 -10.41 -10.65 -21.40
N ALA A 18 -9.68 -11.45 -20.62
CA ALA A 18 -9.29 -12.80 -21.01
C ALA A 18 -10.49 -13.73 -21.23
N VAL A 19 -11.60 -13.51 -20.51
CA VAL A 19 -12.87 -14.26 -20.71
C VAL A 19 -13.50 -13.95 -22.07
N PHE A 20 -13.46 -12.69 -22.50
CA PHE A 20 -14.08 -12.24 -23.74
C PHE A 20 -13.17 -12.35 -24.97
N ARG A 21 -11.86 -12.60 -24.79
CA ARG A 21 -10.88 -12.70 -25.88
C ARG A 21 -10.07 -14.00 -25.81
N PRO A 22 -10.66 -15.15 -26.21
CA PRO A 22 -10.00 -16.46 -26.07
C PRO A 22 -8.64 -16.56 -26.76
N LEU A 23 -8.48 -15.95 -27.94
CA LEU A 23 -7.22 -15.97 -28.72
C LEU A 23 -6.08 -15.17 -28.05
N GLU A 24 -6.42 -14.16 -27.26
CA GLU A 24 -5.47 -13.32 -26.53
C GLU A 24 -5.43 -13.63 -25.02
N SER A 25 -6.20 -14.63 -24.58
CA SER A 25 -6.41 -14.95 -23.18
C SER A 25 -5.11 -15.21 -22.44
N TRP A 26 -4.19 -15.96 -23.05
CA TRP A 26 -2.87 -16.25 -22.49
C TRP A 26 -2.06 -14.98 -22.21
N ARG A 27 -2.07 -14.01 -23.13
CA ARG A 27 -1.35 -12.74 -22.99
C ARG A 27 -1.98 -11.89 -21.88
N LEU A 28 -3.30 -11.82 -21.86
CA LEU A 28 -4.05 -11.07 -20.86
C LEU A 28 -3.90 -11.66 -19.45
N LEU A 29 -3.84 -12.99 -19.33
CA LEU A 29 -3.58 -13.67 -18.05
C LEU A 29 -2.14 -13.44 -17.57
N ALA A 30 -1.15 -13.47 -18.46
CA ALA A 30 0.23 -13.11 -18.11
C ALA A 30 0.34 -11.65 -17.65
N GLU A 31 -0.36 -10.74 -18.32
CA GLU A 31 -0.42 -9.33 -17.90
C GLU A 31 -1.10 -9.17 -16.53
N ALA A 32 -2.18 -9.92 -16.27
CA ALA A 32 -2.83 -9.94 -14.97
C ALA A 32 -1.87 -10.39 -13.85
N GLU A 33 -1.06 -11.41 -14.10
CA GLU A 33 -0.06 -11.90 -13.15
C GLU A 33 1.05 -10.87 -12.88
N MET A 34 1.51 -10.15 -13.90
CA MET A 34 2.44 -9.03 -13.72
C MET A 34 1.83 -7.95 -12.80
N TRP A 35 0.56 -7.57 -13.02
CA TRP A 35 -0.11 -6.59 -12.17
C TRP A 35 -0.32 -7.10 -10.73
N HIS A 36 -0.60 -8.39 -10.58
CA HIS A 36 -0.67 -9.03 -9.28
C HIS A 36 0.65 -8.90 -8.52
N HIS A 37 1.78 -9.18 -9.17
CA HIS A 37 3.10 -9.09 -8.55
C HIS A 37 3.42 -7.66 -8.11
N LYS A 38 3.18 -6.66 -8.98
CA LYS A 38 3.35 -5.24 -8.62
C LYS A 38 2.51 -4.82 -7.41
N ALA A 39 1.29 -5.35 -7.28
CA ALA A 39 0.46 -5.10 -6.11
C ALA A 39 1.06 -5.72 -4.84
N GLN A 40 1.61 -6.94 -4.92
CA GLN A 40 2.30 -7.59 -3.80
C GLN A 40 3.56 -6.82 -3.39
N GLU A 41 4.35 -6.35 -4.34
CA GLU A 41 5.55 -5.52 -4.09
C GLU A 41 5.20 -4.22 -3.37
N GLU A 42 4.14 -3.52 -3.80
CA GLU A 42 3.65 -2.30 -3.13
C GLU A 42 3.18 -2.58 -1.70
N ILE A 43 2.47 -3.70 -1.49
CA ILE A 43 2.04 -4.12 -0.16
C ILE A 43 3.27 -4.36 0.72
N ALA A 44 4.23 -5.16 0.25
CA ALA A 44 5.45 -5.47 0.97
C ALA A 44 6.29 -4.22 1.28
N SER A 45 6.41 -3.30 0.32
CA SER A 45 7.12 -2.03 0.49
C SER A 45 6.47 -1.15 1.57
N ARG A 46 5.14 -1.02 1.57
CA ARG A 46 4.40 -0.28 2.61
C ARG A 46 4.55 -0.92 3.99
N PHE A 47 4.57 -2.25 4.06
CA PHE A 47 4.80 -2.96 5.31
C PHE A 47 6.22 -2.74 5.84
N LYS A 48 7.25 -2.78 4.97
CA LYS A 48 8.64 -2.45 5.35
C LYS A 48 8.75 -1.03 5.87
N GLN A 49 8.25 -0.04 5.11
CA GLN A 49 8.23 1.36 5.52
C GLN A 49 7.56 1.56 6.89
N ARG A 50 6.45 0.86 7.15
CA ARG A 50 5.77 0.92 8.45
C ARG A 50 6.58 0.30 9.58
N THR A 51 7.34 -0.75 9.30
CA THR A 51 8.16 -1.46 10.30
C THR A 51 9.45 -0.68 10.60
N ASP A 52 10.03 -0.03 9.59
CA ASP A 52 11.21 0.82 9.72
C ASP A 52 10.92 2.09 10.53
N VAL A 53 9.68 2.60 10.47
CA VAL A 53 9.19 3.61 11.41
C VAL A 53 8.79 2.90 12.71
N SER A 54 9.77 2.71 13.60
CA SER A 54 9.53 2.11 14.92
C SER A 54 8.39 2.85 15.63
N PRO A 55 7.36 2.15 16.16
CA PRO A 55 6.29 2.78 16.93
C PRO A 55 6.82 3.46 18.20
N ALA A 56 8.04 3.14 18.63
CA ALA A 56 8.71 3.84 19.73
C ALA A 56 9.00 5.32 19.41
N GLU A 57 9.26 5.68 18.14
CA GLU A 57 9.52 7.06 17.73
C GLU A 57 8.23 7.89 17.53
N ALA A 58 7.12 7.22 17.23
CA ALA A 58 5.81 7.86 17.14
C ALA A 58 5.20 8.12 18.53
N VAL A 59 5.50 7.27 19.52
CA VAL A 59 5.08 7.47 20.92
C VAL A 59 5.91 8.55 21.60
N THR A 60 7.23 8.62 21.37
CA THR A 60 8.08 9.65 22.00
C THR A 60 7.75 11.07 21.55
N ARG A 61 7.42 11.32 20.26
CA ARG A 61 6.94 12.63 19.81
C ARG A 61 5.63 13.06 20.46
N ARG A 62 4.67 12.13 20.57
CA ARG A 62 3.37 12.46 21.15
C ARG A 62 3.46 12.75 22.66
N THR A 63 4.43 12.15 23.36
CA THR A 63 4.67 12.43 24.78
C THR A 63 5.47 13.70 25.02
N SER A 64 6.35 14.14 24.10
CA SER A 64 7.03 15.43 24.23
C SER A 64 6.06 16.59 24.06
N ASP A 65 5.18 16.52 23.05
CA ASP A 65 4.19 17.57 22.79
C ASP A 65 3.17 17.68 23.95
N ALA A 66 2.81 16.56 24.58
CA ALA A 66 1.92 16.55 25.74
C ALA A 66 2.58 17.06 27.04
N LEU A 67 3.91 16.99 27.14
CA LEU A 67 4.65 17.48 28.32
C LEU A 67 4.82 19.00 28.30
N ASP A 68 4.96 19.62 27.12
CA ASP A 68 5.06 21.08 26.96
C ASP A 68 3.75 21.79 27.31
N ASP A 69 2.60 21.27 26.87
CA ASP A 69 1.28 21.85 27.19
C ASP A 69 0.96 21.79 28.70
N SER A 70 1.49 20.79 29.41
CA SER A 70 1.30 20.65 30.86
C SER A 70 2.13 21.64 31.69
N GLN A 71 3.22 22.19 31.14
CA GLN A 71 4.04 23.20 31.82
C GLN A 71 3.49 24.63 31.69
N LEU A 72 2.71 24.92 30.65
CA LEU A 72 2.11 26.24 30.43
C LEU A 72 0.88 26.53 31.31
N LEU A 73 0.29 25.51 31.94
CA LEU A 73 -0.87 25.66 32.83
C LEU A 73 -0.51 25.80 34.31
N ALA A 74 0.78 25.82 34.66
CA ALA A 74 1.28 25.85 36.04
C ALA A 74 1.95 27.18 36.46
N SER A 75 1.77 28.28 35.70
CA SER A 75 2.30 29.61 36.04
C SER A 75 1.23 30.59 36.48
#